data_AF-A0AA39IS64-F1
#
_entry.id   AF-A0AA39IS64-F1
#
_cell.length_a   1.000
_cell.length_b   1.000
_cell.length_c   1.000
_cell.angle_alpha   90.00
_cell.angle_beta   90.00
_cell.angle_gamma   90.00
#
_symmetry.space_group_name_H-M   'P 1'
#
loop_
_entity.id
_entity.type
_entity.pdbx_description
1 polymer ?
#
loop_
_entity_poly.entity_id
_entity_poly.type
_entity_poly.pdbx_seq_one_letter_code
_entity_poly.pdbx_strand_id
1 'polypeptide(L)'
;MEYPQRTLKRHGINAFLQVVIFIALLCLGYLWILRFICSATRYSESSSTSSAGLSASDADGLILIDHDVLSCLACRFPDRPVHFISFGSDRNESENVRVYMAFDDDRKDYFTIEYGNEVRAVEKFRVVPFDLDGHSFFVPENVDRFLWSWKRSKFVECLNLDMNRTSHEDFQAVALEVSKLRSLAAGYGVTLTLSSGSLLGWYRECSVIPHTHDWDFTINVEEHSPNLIQALEMSSEIGFHYVYSEPSNCFQMKACLEETKLDIFYFYRNDTTGWICGSKGKSRVVWWYPPIAEFCVGDLLGTLVYVPCNVEEHLKVNYGKEWRKEIHSSDFACAENCANIVRRERNEGNSTLPSRFVNRCNGYV
;
A
#
# COMPACT_ATOMS: atom_id res chain seq x y z
N MET A 1 35.33 88.20 -2.24
CA MET A 1 35.13 86.82 -1.76
C MET A 1 33.87 86.32 -2.42
N GLU A 2 34.01 85.44 -3.40
CA GLU A 2 32.99 85.01 -4.34
C GLU A 2 33.19 83.50 -4.63
N TYR A 3 32.08 82.78 -4.89
CA TYR A 3 31.91 81.37 -5.33
C TYR A 3 32.07 80.20 -4.33
N PRO A 4 31.40 79.02 -4.51
CA PRO A 4 30.10 78.72 -5.19
C PRO A 4 29.07 77.93 -4.36
N GLN A 5 27.84 77.91 -4.90
CA GLN A 5 26.76 76.95 -4.64
C GLN A 5 27.11 75.49 -4.97
N ARG A 6 26.54 74.53 -4.22
CA ARG A 6 26.31 73.15 -4.65
C ARG A 6 24.82 72.80 -4.57
N THR A 7 24.28 72.43 -5.72
CA THR A 7 22.95 71.89 -5.95
C THR A 7 22.84 70.45 -5.42
N LEU A 8 21.90 70.20 -4.51
CA LEU A 8 21.51 68.84 -4.14
C LEU A 8 20.45 68.34 -5.13
N LYS A 9 20.83 67.34 -5.93
CA LYS A 9 19.97 66.65 -6.90
C LYS A 9 18.83 65.91 -6.18
N ARG A 10 17.59 66.14 -6.64
CA ARG A 10 16.39 65.30 -6.43
C ARG A 10 16.70 63.84 -6.78
N HIS A 11 16.77 62.93 -5.80
CA HIS A 11 16.77 61.47 -6.02
C HIS A 11 15.93 60.71 -4.97
N GLY A 12 14.97 61.37 -4.30
CA GLY A 12 14.20 60.77 -3.19
C GLY A 12 12.80 60.22 -3.55
N ILE A 13 12.26 60.48 -4.74
CA ILE A 13 10.84 60.20 -5.02
C ILE A 13 10.64 58.82 -5.68
N ASN A 14 11.62 58.29 -6.41
CA ASN A 14 11.48 57.01 -7.11
C ASN A 14 11.55 55.78 -6.19
N ALA A 15 12.37 55.80 -5.14
CA ALA A 15 12.49 54.66 -4.23
C ALA A 15 11.22 54.47 -3.39
N PHE A 16 10.62 55.56 -2.90
CA PHE A 16 9.40 55.49 -2.12
C PHE A 16 8.21 55.00 -2.95
N LEU A 17 8.08 55.47 -4.19
CA LEU A 17 7.01 55.03 -5.08
C LEU A 17 7.17 53.54 -5.47
N GLN A 18 8.41 53.06 -5.67
CA GLN A 18 8.65 51.65 -5.93
C GLN A 18 8.31 50.75 -4.73
N VAL A 19 8.62 51.17 -3.50
CA VAL A 19 8.24 50.42 -2.29
C VAL A 19 6.73 50.37 -2.12
N VAL A 20 6.02 51.47 -2.36
CA VAL A 20 4.56 51.52 -2.28
C VAL A 20 3.90 50.61 -3.33
N ILE A 21 4.41 50.60 -4.57
CA ILE A 21 3.92 49.70 -5.63
C ILE A 21 4.18 48.23 -5.27
N PHE A 22 5.35 47.91 -4.70
CA PHE A 22 5.69 46.54 -4.32
C PHE A 22 4.79 46.02 -3.17
N ILE A 23 4.51 46.86 -2.18
CA ILE A 23 3.58 46.54 -1.09
C ILE A 23 2.15 46.38 -1.63
N ALA A 24 1.72 47.26 -2.54
CA ALA A 24 0.39 47.14 -3.16
C ALA A 24 0.24 45.84 -3.96
N LEU A 25 1.27 45.42 -4.70
CA LEU A 25 1.28 44.16 -5.44
C LEU A 25 1.28 42.93 -4.51
N LEU A 26 2.00 42.99 -3.38
CA LEU A 26 1.94 41.94 -2.35
C LEU A 26 0.56 41.85 -1.70
N CYS A 27 -0.08 42.99 -1.39
CA CYS A 27 -1.44 43.01 -0.85
C CYS A 27 -2.48 42.51 -1.86
N LEU A 28 -2.34 42.85 -3.15
CA LEU A 28 -3.21 42.34 -4.21
C LEU A 28 -3.00 40.84 -4.45
N GLY A 29 -1.76 40.36 -4.41
CA GLY A 29 -1.42 38.93 -4.46
C GLY A 29 -2.00 38.16 -3.27
N TYR A 30 -1.90 38.72 -2.06
CA TYR A 30 -2.48 38.13 -0.86
C TYR A 30 -4.02 38.11 -0.90
N LEU A 31 -4.66 39.16 -1.43
CA LEU A 31 -6.10 39.18 -1.68
C LEU A 31 -6.53 38.16 -2.75
N TRP A 32 -5.69 37.91 -3.76
CA TRP A 32 -5.94 36.88 -4.77
C TRP A 32 -5.80 35.47 -4.19
N ILE A 33 -4.78 35.23 -3.36
CA ILE A 33 -4.61 33.97 -2.61
C ILE A 33 -5.77 33.76 -1.63
N LEU A 34 -6.20 34.79 -0.90
CA LEU A 34 -7.36 34.69 -0.01
C LEU A 34 -8.66 34.46 -0.77
N ARG A 35 -8.84 35.03 -1.97
CA ARG A 35 -9.98 34.71 -2.84
C ARG A 35 -9.91 33.30 -3.39
N PHE A 36 -8.72 32.80 -3.72
CA PHE A 36 -8.51 31.42 -4.17
C PHE A 36 -8.79 30.42 -3.04
N ILE A 37 -8.32 30.70 -1.83
CA ILE A 37 -8.63 29.92 -0.63
C ILE A 37 -10.13 30.00 -0.28
N CYS A 38 -10.75 31.18 -0.34
CA CYS A 38 -12.21 31.33 -0.12
C CYS A 38 -13.06 30.66 -1.21
N SER A 39 -12.57 30.56 -2.44
CA SER A 39 -13.25 29.85 -3.52
C SER A 39 -13.08 28.33 -3.38
N ALA A 40 -11.91 27.88 -2.91
CA ALA A 40 -11.65 26.48 -2.56
C ALA A 40 -12.46 26.04 -1.33
N THR A 41 -12.66 26.90 -0.32
CA THR A 41 -13.52 26.58 0.82
C THR A 41 -15.01 26.69 0.49
N ARG A 42 -15.45 27.57 -0.43
CA ARG A 42 -16.85 27.58 -0.91
C ARG A 42 -17.22 26.35 -1.74
N TYR A 43 -16.27 25.70 -2.39
CA TYR A 43 -16.53 24.40 -3.03
C TYR A 43 -16.68 23.26 -2.01
N SER A 44 -16.25 23.48 -0.76
CA SER A 44 -16.41 22.52 0.35
C SER A 44 -17.74 22.71 1.12
N GLU A 45 -18.57 23.70 0.81
CA GLU A 45 -19.78 24.03 1.59
C GLU A 45 -21.09 24.03 0.79
N SER A 46 -21.11 23.51 -0.44
CA SER A 46 -22.38 23.19 -1.11
C SER A 46 -22.74 21.71 -0.89
N SER A 47 -23.77 21.48 -0.08
CA SER A 47 -24.50 20.22 0.12
C SER A 47 -23.86 19.18 1.06
N SER A 48 -23.69 19.54 2.33
CA SER A 48 -23.64 18.55 3.43
C SER A 48 -25.05 18.06 3.80
N THR A 49 -25.77 17.46 2.85
CA THR A 49 -26.63 16.33 3.20
C THR A 49 -25.71 15.16 3.43
N SER A 50 -25.55 14.73 4.68
CA SER A 50 -24.85 13.49 5.01
C SER A 50 -25.63 12.29 4.45
N SER A 51 -25.51 12.03 3.15
CA SER A 51 -25.80 10.72 2.61
C SER A 51 -24.68 9.82 3.12
N ALA A 52 -24.94 9.06 4.18
CA ALA A 52 -24.02 8.01 4.61
C ALA A 52 -23.72 7.12 3.40
N GLY A 53 -22.43 6.93 3.06
CA GLY A 53 -22.04 6.13 1.90
C GLY A 53 -22.65 4.73 1.94
N LEU A 54 -22.99 4.15 0.80
CA LEU A 54 -23.54 2.79 0.73
C LEU A 54 -22.39 1.78 0.59
N SER A 55 -22.57 0.51 0.98
CA SER A 55 -21.65 -0.54 0.50
C SER A 55 -21.70 -0.55 -1.02
N ALA A 56 -20.58 -0.77 -1.70
CA ALA A 56 -20.57 -0.84 -3.15
C ALA A 56 -21.52 -1.92 -3.69
N SER A 57 -21.62 -3.07 -3.02
CA SER A 57 -22.52 -4.16 -3.42
C SER A 57 -24.01 -3.86 -3.20
N ASP A 58 -24.33 -2.88 -2.35
CA ASP A 58 -25.71 -2.43 -2.11
C ASP A 58 -26.15 -1.30 -3.07
N ALA A 59 -25.22 -0.81 -3.90
CA ALA A 59 -25.51 0.29 -4.82
C ALA A 59 -26.33 -0.20 -6.02
N ASP A 60 -27.56 0.29 -6.12
CA ASP A 60 -28.43 0.04 -7.28
C ASP A 60 -28.04 0.98 -8.45
N GLY A 61 -26.88 0.73 -9.05
CA GLY A 61 -26.38 1.51 -10.17
C GLY A 61 -24.92 1.23 -10.55
N LEU A 62 -24.43 1.95 -11.56
CA LEU A 62 -23.06 1.84 -12.03
C LEU A 62 -22.08 2.53 -11.07
N ILE A 63 -20.96 1.88 -10.77
CA ILE A 63 -19.89 2.44 -9.96
C ILE A 63 -18.70 2.76 -10.86
N LEU A 64 -18.28 4.02 -10.88
CA LEU A 64 -17.16 4.48 -11.69
C LEU A 64 -15.85 3.89 -11.16
N ILE A 65 -15.09 3.24 -12.04
CA ILE A 65 -13.75 2.70 -11.75
C ILE A 65 -12.65 3.26 -12.68
N ASP A 66 -13.03 4.14 -13.61
CA ASP A 66 -12.11 4.73 -14.57
C ASP A 66 -11.09 5.63 -13.89
N HIS A 67 -9.81 5.26 -13.99
CA HIS A 67 -8.73 5.96 -13.30
C HIS A 67 -8.68 7.45 -13.65
N ASP A 68 -8.80 7.83 -14.93
CA ASP A 68 -8.61 9.22 -15.34
C ASP A 68 -9.78 10.09 -14.89
N VAL A 69 -11.00 9.57 -14.95
CA VAL A 69 -12.19 10.28 -14.49
C VAL A 69 -12.17 10.43 -12.96
N LEU A 70 -11.86 9.36 -12.23
CA LEU A 70 -11.72 9.40 -10.78
C LEU A 70 -10.60 10.34 -10.33
N SER A 71 -9.49 10.39 -11.06
CA SER A 71 -8.37 11.30 -10.77
C SER A 71 -8.73 12.79 -10.96
N CYS A 72 -9.84 13.09 -11.64
CA CYS A 72 -10.33 14.45 -11.82
C CYS A 72 -11.85 14.52 -11.96
N LEU A 73 -12.58 14.39 -10.84
CA LEU A 73 -14.04 14.50 -10.82
C LEU A 73 -14.59 15.90 -11.16
N ALA A 74 -13.73 16.92 -11.21
CA ALA A 74 -14.07 18.27 -11.67
C ALA A 74 -13.77 18.49 -13.17
N CYS A 75 -13.17 17.51 -13.84
CA CYS A 75 -12.91 17.57 -15.28
C CYS A 75 -14.17 17.22 -16.06
N ARG A 76 -14.22 17.66 -17.33
CA ARG A 76 -15.30 17.29 -18.26
C ARG A 76 -15.33 15.78 -18.46
N PHE A 77 -16.53 15.21 -18.60
CA PHE A 77 -16.70 13.82 -18.95
C PHE A 77 -16.00 13.52 -20.29
N PRO A 78 -15.17 12.47 -20.38
CA PRO A 78 -14.34 12.26 -21.55
C PRO A 78 -15.15 11.72 -22.74
N ASP A 79 -14.73 12.09 -23.95
CA ASP A 79 -15.30 11.59 -25.21
C ASP A 79 -14.62 10.27 -25.63
N ARG A 80 -14.64 9.29 -24.72
CA ARG A 80 -14.12 7.92 -24.91
C ARG A 80 -14.92 6.95 -24.03
N PRO A 81 -14.80 5.63 -24.24
CA PRO A 81 -15.39 4.67 -23.31
C PRO A 81 -14.91 4.89 -21.87
N VAL A 82 -15.84 5.00 -20.93
CA VAL A 82 -15.60 5.14 -19.49
C VAL A 82 -15.93 3.83 -18.78
N HIS A 83 -15.08 3.45 -17.83
CA HIS A 83 -15.12 2.15 -17.17
C HIS A 83 -15.92 2.19 -15.86
N PHE A 84 -16.87 1.28 -15.72
CA PHE A 84 -17.73 1.11 -14.56
C PHE A 84 -17.75 -0.36 -14.10
N ILE A 85 -18.11 -0.60 -12.85
CA ILE A 85 -18.50 -1.92 -12.36
C ILE A 85 -19.99 -1.94 -12.00
N SER A 86 -20.57 -3.14 -12.02
CA SER A 86 -21.92 -3.42 -11.54
C SER A 86 -21.90 -4.74 -10.76
N PHE A 87 -22.61 -4.79 -9.63
CA PHE A 87 -22.86 -6.02 -8.87
C PHE A 87 -24.14 -6.75 -9.33
N GLY A 88 -24.90 -6.15 -10.25
CA GLY A 88 -26.14 -6.68 -10.81
C GLY A 88 -26.01 -7.12 -12.28
N SER A 89 -27.12 -7.57 -12.86
CA SER A 89 -27.17 -8.04 -14.26
C SER A 89 -27.15 -6.92 -15.31
N ASP A 90 -27.16 -5.64 -14.90
CA ASP A 90 -27.18 -4.52 -15.82
C ASP A 90 -25.84 -4.37 -16.55
N ARG A 91 -25.85 -4.82 -17.81
CA ARG A 91 -24.74 -4.72 -18.76
C ARG A 91 -25.08 -3.76 -19.89
N ASN A 92 -25.70 -2.61 -19.58
CA ASN A 92 -25.99 -1.59 -20.59
C ASN A 92 -24.69 -0.92 -21.06
N GLU A 93 -23.89 -1.69 -21.80
CA GLU A 93 -22.75 -1.21 -22.55
C GLU A 93 -23.22 -0.32 -23.69
N SER A 94 -22.46 0.74 -23.92
CA SER A 94 -22.64 1.62 -25.07
C SER A 94 -21.26 1.95 -25.65
N GLU A 95 -21.22 2.70 -26.75
CA GLU A 95 -19.94 3.16 -27.31
C GLU A 95 -19.08 3.91 -26.29
N ASN A 96 -19.72 4.59 -25.31
CA ASN A 96 -19.03 5.41 -24.31
C ASN A 96 -19.03 4.81 -22.89
N VAL A 97 -19.60 3.62 -22.68
CA VAL A 97 -19.71 2.99 -21.36
C VAL A 97 -19.30 1.53 -21.44
N ARG A 98 -18.28 1.16 -20.66
CA ARG A 98 -17.84 -0.22 -20.44
C ARG A 98 -18.19 -0.63 -19.02
N VAL A 99 -18.94 -1.71 -18.88
CA VAL A 99 -19.37 -2.23 -17.57
C VAL A 99 -18.70 -3.58 -17.33
N TYR A 100 -18.00 -3.69 -16.21
CA TYR A 100 -17.37 -4.92 -15.74
C TYR A 100 -18.19 -5.53 -14.61
N MET A 101 -18.25 -6.86 -14.58
CA MET A 101 -19.02 -7.56 -13.55
C MET A 101 -18.22 -7.62 -12.25
N ALA A 102 -18.80 -7.16 -11.16
CA ALA A 102 -18.27 -7.31 -9.81
C ALA A 102 -19.08 -8.34 -9.03
N PHE A 103 -18.42 -9.05 -8.13
CA PHE A 103 -19.01 -10.09 -7.31
C PHE A 103 -18.66 -9.88 -5.84
N ASP A 104 -19.66 -10.08 -4.99
CA ASP A 104 -19.56 -10.05 -3.54
C ASP A 104 -19.74 -11.48 -2.99
N ASP A 105 -18.75 -11.96 -2.24
CA ASP A 105 -18.87 -13.16 -1.41
C ASP A 105 -18.79 -12.71 0.05
N ASP A 106 -19.85 -12.96 0.82
CA ASP A 106 -19.94 -12.53 2.22
C ASP A 106 -18.85 -13.15 3.11
N ARG A 107 -18.22 -14.24 2.68
CA ARG A 107 -17.11 -14.88 3.40
C ARG A 107 -15.76 -14.25 3.11
N LYS A 108 -15.71 -13.31 2.16
CA LYS A 108 -14.50 -12.61 1.74
C LYS A 108 -14.54 -11.15 2.15
N ASP A 109 -13.36 -10.60 2.45
CA ASP A 109 -13.21 -9.18 2.81
C ASP A 109 -12.96 -8.27 1.60
N TYR A 110 -13.17 -8.80 0.40
CA TYR A 110 -12.91 -8.12 -0.87
C TYR A 110 -13.97 -8.46 -1.93
N PHE A 111 -14.09 -7.59 -2.92
CA PHE A 111 -14.86 -7.84 -4.14
C PHE A 111 -13.95 -8.39 -5.23
N THR A 112 -14.50 -9.23 -6.10
CA THR A 112 -13.83 -9.65 -7.34
C THR A 112 -14.47 -8.98 -8.54
N ILE A 113 -13.67 -8.67 -9.57
CA ILE A 113 -14.12 -7.98 -10.78
C ILE A 113 -13.56 -8.74 -12.00
N GLU A 114 -14.45 -9.15 -12.90
CA GLU A 114 -14.08 -9.65 -14.24
C GLU A 114 -13.70 -8.46 -15.13
N TYR A 115 -12.41 -8.18 -15.26
CA TYR A 115 -11.89 -7.01 -15.96
C TYR A 115 -11.20 -7.41 -17.26
N GLY A 116 -11.97 -7.48 -18.36
CA GLY A 116 -11.44 -7.91 -19.66
C GLY A 116 -11.02 -9.38 -19.64
N ASN A 117 -9.71 -9.64 -19.74
CA ASN A 117 -9.13 -10.99 -19.68
C ASN A 117 -8.45 -11.31 -18.35
N GLU A 118 -8.56 -10.43 -17.36
CA GLU A 118 -7.99 -10.61 -16.04
C GLU A 118 -9.07 -10.51 -14.96
N VAL A 119 -8.80 -11.11 -13.81
CA VAL A 119 -9.58 -10.92 -12.60
C VAL A 119 -8.87 -9.88 -11.75
N ARG A 120 -9.65 -8.95 -11.20
CA ARG A 120 -9.20 -7.99 -10.21
C ARG A 120 -9.88 -8.25 -8.87
N ALA A 121 -9.22 -7.92 -7.78
CA ALA A 121 -9.78 -7.97 -6.45
C ALA A 121 -9.41 -6.71 -5.65
N VAL A 122 -10.39 -6.14 -4.97
CA VAL A 122 -10.21 -4.93 -4.15
C VAL A 122 -10.95 -5.09 -2.83
N GLU A 123 -10.37 -4.58 -1.75
CA GLU A 123 -11.03 -4.52 -0.44
C GLU A 123 -12.43 -3.92 -0.58
N LYS A 124 -13.39 -4.43 0.20
CA LYS A 124 -14.74 -3.88 0.20
C LYS A 124 -14.71 -2.39 0.54
N PHE A 125 -15.38 -1.58 -0.27
CA PHE A 125 -15.38 -0.12 -0.16
C PHE A 125 -16.81 0.43 -0.22
N ARG A 126 -16.96 1.66 0.29
CA ARG A 126 -18.22 2.40 0.24
C ARG A 126 -18.25 3.34 -0.94
N VAL A 127 -19.46 3.65 -1.39
CA VAL A 127 -19.72 4.54 -2.51
C VAL A 127 -20.70 5.65 -2.15
N VAL A 128 -20.62 6.75 -2.88
CA VAL A 128 -21.54 7.89 -2.79
C VAL A 128 -22.10 8.22 -4.18
N PRO A 129 -23.35 8.67 -4.28
CA PRO A 129 -23.92 9.12 -5.56
C PRO A 129 -23.16 10.35 -6.07
N PHE A 130 -23.01 10.43 -7.39
CA PHE A 130 -22.28 11.48 -8.07
C PHE A 130 -22.94 11.81 -9.42
N ASP A 131 -23.02 13.10 -9.72
CA ASP A 131 -23.58 13.62 -10.97
C ASP A 131 -22.50 14.41 -11.72
N LEU A 132 -22.25 14.05 -12.98
CA LEU A 132 -21.29 14.74 -13.85
C LEU A 132 -21.84 14.87 -15.26
N ASP A 133 -21.91 16.11 -15.78
CA ASP A 133 -22.39 16.41 -17.14
C ASP A 133 -23.75 15.77 -17.49
N GLY A 134 -24.64 15.61 -16.49
CA GLY A 134 -25.96 14.98 -16.65
C GLY A 134 -25.96 13.46 -16.56
N HIS A 135 -24.84 12.84 -16.20
CA HIS A 135 -24.72 11.41 -15.91
C HIS A 135 -24.70 11.18 -14.40
N SER A 136 -25.62 10.34 -13.91
CA SER A 136 -25.68 9.91 -12.51
C SER A 136 -25.05 8.53 -12.34
N PHE A 137 -24.11 8.39 -11.42
CA PHE A 137 -23.43 7.13 -11.09
C PHE A 137 -22.90 7.17 -9.65
N PHE A 138 -22.29 6.08 -9.19
CA PHE A 138 -21.64 6.02 -7.90
C PHE A 138 -20.13 6.17 -8.04
N VAL A 139 -19.48 6.80 -7.06
CA VAL A 139 -18.02 6.88 -6.95
C VAL A 139 -17.57 6.33 -5.61
N PRO A 140 -16.35 5.76 -5.50
CA PRO A 140 -15.77 5.39 -4.21
C PRO A 140 -15.74 6.60 -3.26
N GLU A 141 -16.19 6.40 -2.02
CA GLU A 141 -16.20 7.45 -0.98
C GLU A 141 -14.77 7.98 -0.70
N ASN A 142 -13.78 7.08 -0.78
CA ASN A 142 -12.36 7.43 -0.72
C ASN A 142 -11.68 7.08 -2.05
N VAL A 143 -11.71 8.04 -2.98
CA VAL A 143 -11.16 7.89 -4.33
C VAL A 143 -9.67 7.58 -4.31
N ASP A 144 -8.87 8.28 -3.51
CA ASP A 144 -7.42 8.08 -3.44
C ASP A 144 -7.08 6.66 -2.97
N ARG A 145 -7.78 6.17 -1.94
CA ARG A 145 -7.61 4.79 -1.46
C ARG A 145 -8.01 3.77 -2.51
N PHE A 146 -9.12 4.00 -3.22
CA PHE A 146 -9.57 3.12 -4.29
C PHE A 146 -8.57 3.08 -5.44
N LEU A 147 -8.07 4.22 -5.92
CA LEU A 147 -7.08 4.26 -7.00
C LEU A 147 -5.77 3.56 -6.58
N TRP A 148 -5.36 3.75 -5.32
CA TRP A 148 -4.20 3.08 -4.76
C TRP A 148 -4.37 1.55 -4.73
N SER A 149 -5.53 1.03 -4.30
CA SER A 149 -5.79 -0.41 -4.29
C SER A 149 -6.01 -0.96 -5.71
N TRP A 150 -6.70 -0.21 -6.58
CA TRP A 150 -6.98 -0.57 -7.97
C TRP A 150 -5.70 -0.78 -8.78
N LYS A 151 -4.67 0.04 -8.57
CA LYS A 151 -3.36 -0.15 -9.21
C LYS A 151 -2.73 -1.52 -8.89
N ARG A 152 -3.07 -2.11 -7.74
CA ARG A 152 -2.52 -3.37 -7.22
C ARG A 152 -3.52 -4.53 -7.32
N SER A 153 -4.67 -4.32 -7.94
CA SER A 153 -5.82 -5.22 -7.81
C SER A 153 -5.74 -6.47 -8.68
N LYS A 154 -4.72 -6.63 -9.52
CA LYS A 154 -4.59 -7.83 -10.36
C LYS A 154 -4.53 -9.08 -9.48
N PHE A 155 -5.47 -9.99 -9.68
CA PHE A 155 -5.62 -11.18 -8.87
C PHE A 155 -4.71 -12.30 -9.34
N VAL A 156 -4.02 -12.93 -8.39
CA VAL A 156 -3.17 -14.11 -8.62
C VAL A 156 -3.74 -15.27 -7.84
N GLU A 157 -4.06 -16.34 -8.55
CA GLU A 157 -4.49 -17.59 -7.94
C GLU A 157 -3.30 -18.35 -7.35
N CYS A 158 -3.48 -18.90 -6.16
CA CYS A 158 -2.59 -19.90 -5.59
C CYS A 158 -2.79 -21.26 -6.28
N LEU A 159 -1.80 -22.15 -6.17
CA LEU A 159 -1.78 -23.44 -6.87
C LEU A 159 -2.62 -24.53 -6.21
N ASN A 160 -2.99 -24.36 -4.94
CA ASN A 160 -3.75 -25.33 -4.15
C ASN A 160 -3.17 -26.76 -4.21
N LEU A 161 -1.85 -26.89 -4.08
CA LEU A 161 -1.18 -28.19 -4.09
C LEU A 161 -1.43 -28.92 -2.77
N ASP A 162 -1.85 -30.18 -2.85
CA ASP A 162 -1.93 -31.07 -1.70
C ASP A 162 -0.52 -31.58 -1.33
N MET A 163 -0.11 -31.29 -0.10
CA MET A 163 1.19 -31.70 0.43
C MET A 163 1.15 -33.09 1.09
N ASN A 164 0.01 -33.78 1.11
CA ASN A 164 -0.19 -35.10 1.72
C ASN A 164 0.12 -35.14 3.23
N ARG A 165 -0.29 -34.10 3.97
CA ARG A 165 -0.12 -34.05 5.43
C ARG A 165 -1.28 -34.75 6.13
N THR A 166 -0.99 -35.36 7.29
CA THR A 166 -2.00 -36.02 8.13
C THR A 166 -2.75 -35.06 9.04
N SER A 167 -2.20 -33.87 9.30
CA SER A 167 -2.81 -32.83 10.13
C SER A 167 -3.18 -31.62 9.30
N HIS A 168 -4.42 -31.16 9.47
CA HIS A 168 -4.91 -29.90 8.93
C HIS A 168 -5.18 -28.98 10.11
N GLU A 169 -4.45 -27.88 10.17
CA GLU A 169 -4.68 -26.81 11.13
C GLU A 169 -5.62 -25.76 10.51
N ASP A 170 -6.44 -25.14 11.34
CA ASP A 170 -7.31 -24.05 10.93
C ASP A 170 -6.58 -22.72 11.11
N PHE A 171 -6.35 -22.01 10.01
CA PHE A 171 -5.67 -20.72 9.98
C PHE A 171 -6.60 -19.54 9.72
N GLN A 172 -7.91 -19.72 9.82
CA GLN A 172 -8.89 -18.67 9.55
C GLN A 172 -8.69 -17.44 10.45
N ALA A 173 -8.41 -17.67 11.75
CA ALA A 173 -8.10 -16.60 12.69
C ALA A 173 -6.86 -15.81 12.25
N VAL A 174 -5.86 -16.50 11.71
CA VAL A 174 -4.62 -15.86 11.27
C VAL A 174 -4.87 -14.98 10.04
N ALA A 175 -5.67 -15.44 9.08
CA ALA A 175 -6.06 -14.63 7.94
C ALA A 175 -6.76 -13.32 8.38
N LEU A 176 -7.64 -13.39 9.38
CA LEU A 176 -8.28 -12.21 9.96
C LEU A 176 -7.26 -11.23 10.56
N GLU A 177 -6.28 -11.72 11.31
CA GLU A 177 -5.22 -10.89 11.89
C GLU A 177 -4.33 -10.24 10.80
N VAL A 178 -4.04 -10.97 9.72
CA VAL A 178 -3.36 -10.41 8.54
C VAL A 178 -4.18 -9.27 7.90
N SER A 179 -5.51 -9.38 7.85
CA SER A 179 -6.38 -8.33 7.29
C SER A 179 -6.29 -7.01 8.07
N LYS A 180 -6.19 -7.08 9.42
CA LYS A 180 -6.01 -5.90 10.28
C LYS A 180 -4.68 -5.22 10.03
N LEU A 181 -3.60 -6.01 9.98
CA LEU A 181 -2.25 -5.51 9.73
C LEU A 181 -2.15 -4.89 8.32
N ARG A 182 -2.74 -5.54 7.29
CA ARG A 182 -2.87 -5.00 5.94
C ARG A 182 -3.59 -3.66 5.93
N SER A 183 -4.75 -3.58 6.55
CA SER A 183 -5.59 -2.38 6.58
C SER A 183 -4.86 -1.21 7.24
N LEU A 184 -4.17 -1.47 8.36
CA LEU A 184 -3.33 -0.49 9.05
C LEU A 184 -2.22 0.02 8.13
N ALA A 185 -1.42 -0.89 7.54
CA ALA A 185 -0.31 -0.53 6.67
C ALA A 185 -0.76 0.33 5.48
N ALA A 186 -1.83 -0.10 4.80
CA ALA A 186 -2.35 0.61 3.66
C ALA A 186 -2.94 1.98 4.04
N GLY A 187 -3.44 2.16 5.28
CA GLY A 187 -3.87 3.46 5.81
C GLY A 187 -2.73 4.50 5.88
N TYR A 188 -1.47 4.03 5.88
CA TYR A 188 -0.27 4.84 5.82
C TYR A 188 0.42 4.79 4.45
N GLY A 189 -0.28 4.35 3.40
CA GLY A 189 0.23 4.27 2.04
C GLY A 189 1.25 3.16 1.80
N VAL A 190 1.28 2.15 2.68
CA VAL A 190 2.28 1.06 2.65
C VAL A 190 1.66 -0.23 2.12
N THR A 191 2.31 -0.86 1.15
CA THR A 191 1.96 -2.16 0.59
C THR A 191 2.66 -3.27 1.37
N LEU A 192 1.95 -3.87 2.32
CA LEU A 192 2.48 -4.98 3.10
C LEU A 192 2.35 -6.29 2.31
N THR A 193 3.46 -6.76 1.76
CA THR A 193 3.48 -7.85 0.77
C THR A 193 3.96 -9.15 1.41
N LEU A 194 3.25 -10.27 1.20
CA LEU A 194 3.71 -11.59 1.66
C LEU A 194 5.08 -11.93 1.08
N SER A 195 5.93 -12.52 1.90
CA SER A 195 7.29 -12.91 1.52
C SER A 195 7.69 -14.26 2.12
N SER A 196 8.85 -14.76 1.72
CA SER A 196 9.49 -15.96 2.30
C SER A 196 8.51 -17.12 2.57
N GLY A 197 8.42 -17.62 3.81
CA GLY A 197 7.61 -18.79 4.14
C GLY A 197 6.12 -18.54 3.96
N SER A 198 5.66 -17.34 4.28
CA SER A 198 4.27 -16.93 4.12
C SER A 198 3.85 -16.86 2.64
N LEU A 199 4.71 -16.34 1.76
CA LEU A 199 4.47 -16.33 0.32
C LEU A 199 4.45 -17.75 -0.26
N LEU A 200 5.36 -18.62 0.22
CA LEU A 200 5.40 -20.02 -0.20
C LEU A 200 4.12 -20.75 0.21
N GLY A 201 3.72 -20.65 1.48
CA GLY A 201 2.50 -21.27 2.00
C GLY A 201 1.28 -20.84 1.19
N TRP A 202 1.09 -19.52 1.07
CA TRP A 202 -0.04 -18.97 0.32
C TRP A 202 -0.04 -19.47 -1.13
N TYR A 203 1.06 -19.29 -1.86
CA TYR A 203 1.06 -19.59 -3.29
C TYR A 203 0.99 -21.08 -3.58
N ARG A 204 1.64 -21.91 -2.76
CA ARG A 204 1.69 -23.35 -2.98
C ARG A 204 0.42 -24.05 -2.49
N GLU A 205 -0.08 -23.68 -1.32
CA GLU A 205 -1.06 -24.46 -0.56
C GLU A 205 -2.39 -23.70 -0.34
N CYS A 206 -2.49 -22.46 -0.82
CA CYS A 206 -3.63 -21.56 -0.55
C CYS A 206 -3.89 -21.34 0.95
N SER A 207 -2.85 -21.52 1.78
CA SER A 207 -2.96 -21.58 3.24
C SER A 207 -1.62 -21.21 3.89
N VAL A 208 -1.51 -21.48 5.18
CA VAL A 208 -0.29 -21.33 5.99
C VAL A 208 0.41 -22.67 6.05
N ILE A 209 1.73 -22.67 6.05
CA ILE A 209 2.50 -23.89 6.27
C ILE A 209 2.35 -24.27 7.76
N PRO A 210 1.82 -25.44 8.12
CA PRO A 210 1.42 -25.71 9.51
C PRO A 210 2.55 -25.67 10.55
N HIS A 211 3.78 -25.88 10.11
CA HIS A 211 4.96 -25.92 10.98
C HIS A 211 5.81 -24.64 10.92
N THR A 212 5.24 -23.52 10.45
CA THR A 212 5.84 -22.18 10.57
C THR A 212 5.28 -21.46 11.78
N HIS A 213 6.13 -20.66 12.45
CA HIS A 213 5.77 -19.99 13.71
C HIS A 213 5.74 -18.46 13.59
N ASP A 214 6.01 -17.95 12.39
CA ASP A 214 6.14 -16.55 12.06
C ASP A 214 5.54 -16.25 10.69
N TRP A 215 5.22 -14.97 10.49
CA TRP A 215 4.73 -14.42 9.25
C TRP A 215 5.71 -13.41 8.68
N ASP A 216 6.12 -13.68 7.44
CA ASP A 216 7.10 -12.89 6.74
C ASP A 216 6.41 -11.91 5.78
N PHE A 217 6.65 -10.63 5.98
CA PHE A 217 6.21 -9.56 5.09
C PHE A 217 7.38 -8.74 4.59
N THR A 218 7.15 -8.09 3.46
CA THR A 218 8.03 -7.07 2.90
C THR A 218 7.31 -5.74 2.73
N ILE A 219 8.05 -4.66 2.93
CA ILE A 219 7.68 -3.29 2.58
C ILE A 219 8.75 -2.77 1.62
N ASN A 220 8.34 -2.27 0.45
CA ASN A 220 9.28 -1.57 -0.42
C ASN A 220 9.83 -0.35 0.31
N VAL A 221 11.16 -0.15 0.28
CA VAL A 221 11.82 0.96 0.99
C VAL A 221 11.29 2.33 0.56
N GLU A 222 10.82 2.44 -0.69
CA GLU A 222 10.20 3.65 -1.24
C GLU A 222 8.85 3.98 -0.58
N GLU A 223 8.20 2.99 0.04
CA GLU A 223 6.97 3.14 0.83
C GLU A 223 7.26 3.23 2.34
N HIS A 224 8.50 3.54 2.74
CA HIS A 224 8.84 3.77 4.14
C HIS A 224 7.94 4.84 4.77
N SER A 225 7.27 4.49 5.86
CA SER A 225 6.39 5.40 6.60
C SER A 225 6.74 5.41 8.09
N PRO A 226 7.38 6.47 8.61
CA PRO A 226 7.57 6.65 10.05
C PRO A 226 6.25 6.65 10.84
N ASN A 227 5.17 7.11 10.22
CA ASN A 227 3.85 7.16 10.82
C ASN A 227 3.25 5.76 11.02
N LEU A 228 3.50 4.82 10.09
CA LEU A 228 3.13 3.42 10.29
C LEU A 228 3.84 2.82 11.50
N ILE A 229 5.14 3.11 11.66
CA ILE A 229 5.92 2.62 12.81
C ILE A 229 5.33 3.15 14.12
N GLN A 230 5.03 4.45 14.16
CA GLN A 230 4.39 5.06 15.32
C GLN A 230 3.01 4.45 15.61
N ALA A 231 2.22 4.17 14.57
CA ALA A 231 0.92 3.53 14.72
C ALA A 231 1.03 2.11 15.26
N LEU A 232 2.00 1.32 14.79
CA LEU A 232 2.30 -0.02 15.32
C LEU A 232 2.73 0.05 16.80
N GLU A 233 3.53 1.05 17.18
CA GLU A 233 3.95 1.27 18.57
C GLU A 233 2.84 1.73 19.51
N MET A 234 1.78 2.34 18.98
CA MET A 234 0.63 2.80 19.78
C MET A 234 -0.55 1.83 19.71
N SER A 235 -0.56 0.90 18.76
CA SER A 235 -1.64 -0.08 18.61
C SER A 235 -1.84 -0.88 19.89
N SER A 236 -3.10 -1.08 20.28
CA SER A 236 -3.49 -2.00 21.36
C SER A 236 -3.71 -3.43 20.86
N GLU A 237 -3.88 -3.61 19.55
CA GLU A 237 -4.16 -4.90 18.91
C GLU A 237 -2.89 -5.58 18.42
N ILE A 238 -1.90 -4.78 17.97
CA ILE A 238 -0.64 -5.27 17.43
C ILE A 238 0.46 -5.00 18.45
N GLY A 239 1.06 -6.08 18.97
CA GLY A 239 2.22 -5.97 19.83
C GLY A 239 3.42 -5.59 18.98
N PHE A 240 3.90 -4.37 19.10
CA PHE A 240 5.20 -4.02 18.53
C PHE A 240 6.32 -4.55 19.45
N HIS A 241 7.46 -4.94 18.88
CA HIS A 241 8.59 -5.50 19.64
C HIS A 241 9.87 -4.69 19.45
N TYR A 242 10.44 -4.65 18.24
CA TYR A 242 11.60 -3.80 17.94
C TYR A 242 11.79 -3.48 16.46
N VAL A 243 12.63 -2.48 16.22
CA VAL A 243 13.23 -2.19 14.91
C VAL A 243 14.71 -2.53 14.93
N TYR A 244 15.17 -3.14 13.84
CA TYR A 244 16.58 -3.36 13.54
C TYR A 244 17.05 -2.36 12.48
N SER A 245 18.20 -1.74 12.73
CA SER A 245 18.88 -0.83 11.80
C SER A 245 18.07 0.42 11.41
N GLU A 246 18.36 1.00 10.24
CA GLU A 246 17.74 2.21 9.68
C GLU A 246 17.23 1.97 8.23
N PRO A 247 16.26 2.76 7.71
CA PRO A 247 15.66 2.56 6.40
C PRO A 247 16.66 2.48 5.25
N SER A 248 17.76 3.23 5.31
CA SER A 248 18.87 3.21 4.33
C SER A 248 19.70 1.92 4.36
N ASN A 249 19.55 1.08 5.38
CA ASN A 249 20.48 -0.02 5.61
C ASN A 249 19.82 -1.18 6.37
N CYS A 250 19.21 -2.13 5.66
CA CYS A 250 18.71 -3.38 6.25
C CYS A 250 17.74 -3.24 7.40
N PHE A 251 16.71 -2.42 7.14
CA PHE A 251 15.64 -2.18 8.07
C PHE A 251 14.72 -3.40 8.22
N GLN A 252 14.41 -3.75 9.46
CA GLN A 252 13.48 -4.81 9.79
C GLN A 252 12.67 -4.41 11.02
N MET A 253 11.40 -4.75 11.02
CA MET A 253 10.52 -4.59 12.18
C MET A 253 10.05 -5.97 12.64
N LYS A 254 10.02 -6.16 13.95
CA LYS A 254 9.40 -7.31 14.60
C LYS A 254 8.17 -6.85 15.35
N ALA A 255 7.06 -7.54 15.13
CA ALA A 255 5.80 -7.31 15.81
C ALA A 255 5.12 -8.66 16.07
N CYS A 256 3.97 -8.67 16.72
CA CYS A 256 3.18 -9.87 16.96
C CYS A 256 1.69 -9.54 16.93
N LEU A 257 0.92 -10.56 16.57
CA LEU A 257 -0.53 -10.61 16.71
C LEU A 257 -0.82 -11.79 17.65
N GLU A 258 -1.27 -11.48 18.87
CA GLU A 258 -1.36 -12.45 19.96
C GLU A 258 -0.02 -13.18 20.18
N GLU A 259 0.03 -14.51 20.00
CA GLU A 259 1.25 -15.32 20.11
C GLU A 259 1.99 -15.47 18.76
N THR A 260 1.41 -14.99 17.67
CA THR A 260 1.96 -15.14 16.32
C THR A 260 3.02 -14.08 16.05
N LYS A 261 4.20 -14.53 15.62
CA LYS A 261 5.34 -13.67 15.31
C LYS A 261 5.20 -13.02 13.93
N LEU A 262 5.54 -11.74 13.82
CA LEU A 262 5.57 -11.01 12.56
C LEU A 262 6.99 -10.50 12.27
N ASP A 263 7.46 -10.84 11.09
CA ASP A 263 8.75 -10.49 10.55
C ASP A 263 8.54 -9.58 9.34
N ILE A 264 8.75 -8.28 9.50
CA ILE A 264 8.53 -7.30 8.43
C ILE A 264 9.88 -6.78 7.96
N PHE A 265 10.31 -7.23 6.79
CA PHE A 265 11.56 -6.82 6.15
C PHE A 265 11.35 -5.65 5.20
N TYR A 266 12.40 -4.86 4.99
CA TYR A 266 12.40 -3.89 3.90
C TYR A 266 12.97 -4.51 2.64
N PHE A 267 12.24 -4.33 1.54
CA PHE A 267 12.63 -4.73 0.20
C PHE A 267 13.30 -3.55 -0.49
N TYR A 268 14.56 -3.75 -0.82
CA TYR A 268 15.38 -2.81 -1.55
C TYR A 268 15.50 -3.27 -2.98
N ARG A 269 15.65 -2.34 -3.92
CA ARG A 269 15.85 -2.70 -5.33
C ARG A 269 16.64 -1.66 -6.09
N ASN A 270 17.18 -2.12 -7.21
CA ASN A 270 17.54 -1.31 -8.36
C ASN A 270 16.78 -1.86 -9.59
N ASP A 271 17.13 -1.39 -10.78
CA ASP A 271 16.43 -1.75 -12.03
C ASP A 271 16.47 -3.25 -12.36
N THR A 272 17.48 -3.98 -11.87
CA THR A 272 17.73 -5.38 -12.24
C THR A 272 17.58 -6.37 -11.10
N THR A 273 17.62 -5.88 -9.86
CA THR A 273 17.86 -6.71 -8.67
C THR A 273 17.11 -6.14 -7.48
N GLY A 274 16.43 -7.02 -6.75
CA GLY A 274 15.89 -6.76 -5.42
C GLY A 274 16.65 -7.51 -4.33
N TRP A 275 16.52 -7.07 -3.08
CA TRP A 275 17.03 -7.80 -1.92
C TRP A 275 16.29 -7.42 -0.65
N ILE A 276 16.23 -8.38 0.28
CA ILE A 276 15.92 -8.11 1.68
C ILE A 276 17.17 -8.43 2.50
N CYS A 277 17.20 -7.92 3.72
CA CYS A 277 18.23 -8.31 4.66
C CYS A 277 17.71 -8.36 6.08
N GLY A 278 18.38 -9.18 6.87
CA GLY A 278 18.03 -9.47 8.24
C GLY A 278 19.28 -9.76 9.06
N SER A 279 19.07 -10.03 10.33
CA SER A 279 20.14 -10.31 11.28
C SER A 279 20.07 -11.75 11.77
N LYS A 280 21.24 -12.36 11.93
CA LYS A 280 21.43 -13.64 12.62
C LYS A 280 22.59 -13.52 13.60
N GLY A 281 22.26 -13.36 14.89
CA GLY A 281 23.25 -13.06 15.92
C GLY A 281 24.02 -11.78 15.57
N LYS A 282 25.35 -11.89 15.43
CA LYS A 282 26.21 -10.76 15.03
C LYS A 282 26.43 -10.63 13.52
N SER A 283 25.74 -11.44 12.72
CA SER A 283 25.94 -11.45 11.26
C SER A 283 24.72 -10.89 10.55
N ARG A 284 24.98 -10.08 9.52
CA ARG A 284 23.98 -9.65 8.56
C ARG A 284 23.87 -10.67 7.45
N VAL A 285 22.64 -11.02 7.08
CA VAL A 285 22.34 -11.90 5.95
C VAL A 285 21.56 -11.10 4.92
N VAL A 286 22.01 -11.17 3.67
CA VAL A 286 21.35 -10.53 2.52
C VAL A 286 20.85 -11.61 1.57
N TRP A 287 19.56 -11.56 1.25
CA TRP A 287 18.91 -12.46 0.31
C TRP A 287 18.50 -11.69 -0.94
N TRP A 288 18.92 -12.18 -2.10
CA TRP A 288 18.61 -11.58 -3.38
C TRP A 288 17.28 -12.06 -3.94
N TYR A 289 16.57 -11.18 -4.64
CA TYR A 289 15.31 -11.46 -5.30
C TYR A 289 15.29 -10.79 -6.68
N PRO A 290 14.48 -11.29 -7.62
CA PRO A 290 14.08 -10.47 -8.75
C PRO A 290 13.37 -9.19 -8.25
N PRO A 291 13.45 -8.06 -8.96
CA PRO A 291 12.78 -6.83 -8.54
C PRO A 291 11.26 -7.01 -8.59
N ILE A 292 10.55 -6.45 -7.60
CA ILE A 292 9.09 -6.36 -7.61
C ILE A 292 8.72 -5.13 -8.46
N ALA A 293 8.39 -5.37 -9.73
CA ALA A 293 7.97 -4.31 -10.65
C ALA A 293 6.50 -3.89 -10.40
N GLU A 294 5.65 -4.86 -10.08
CA GLU A 294 4.22 -4.70 -9.87
C GLU A 294 3.77 -5.51 -8.66
N PHE A 295 2.79 -4.97 -7.94
CA PHE A 295 2.10 -5.66 -6.87
C PHE A 295 0.77 -6.19 -7.36
N CYS A 296 0.46 -7.41 -6.94
CA CYS A 296 -0.77 -8.11 -7.19
C CYS A 296 -1.45 -8.42 -5.85
N VAL A 297 -2.63 -9.01 -5.92
CA VAL A 297 -3.37 -9.50 -4.75
C VAL A 297 -3.70 -10.98 -4.89
N GLY A 298 -3.92 -11.65 -3.75
CA GLY A 298 -4.33 -13.04 -3.67
C GLY A 298 -5.37 -13.26 -2.58
N ASP A 299 -5.98 -14.45 -2.59
CA ASP A 299 -6.86 -14.93 -1.52
C ASP A 299 -6.06 -15.77 -0.53
N LEU A 300 -6.08 -15.38 0.73
CA LEU A 300 -5.64 -16.19 1.85
C LEU A 300 -6.85 -16.47 2.74
N LEU A 301 -7.51 -17.62 2.51
CA LEU A 301 -8.66 -18.07 3.30
C LEU A 301 -9.76 -17.00 3.38
N GLY A 302 -10.09 -16.36 2.26
CA GLY A 302 -11.09 -15.29 2.19
C GLY A 302 -10.59 -13.89 2.58
N THR A 303 -9.32 -13.75 2.95
CA THR A 303 -8.68 -12.45 3.19
C THR A 303 -7.83 -12.04 2.00
N LEU A 304 -8.00 -10.80 1.52
CA LEU A 304 -7.14 -10.24 0.47
C LEU A 304 -5.71 -9.99 0.99
N VAL A 305 -4.70 -10.48 0.28
CA VAL A 305 -3.28 -10.25 0.64
C VAL A 305 -2.52 -9.66 -0.54
N TYR A 306 -1.54 -8.80 -0.27
CA TYR A 306 -0.64 -8.31 -1.33
C TYR A 306 0.50 -9.28 -1.57
N VAL A 307 0.84 -9.48 -2.84
CA VAL A 307 1.87 -10.42 -3.30
C VAL A 307 2.65 -9.80 -4.46
N PRO A 308 3.92 -10.18 -4.69
CA PRO A 308 4.61 -9.79 -5.92
C PRO A 308 3.89 -10.43 -7.12
N CYS A 309 3.71 -9.73 -8.24
CA CYS A 309 3.07 -10.34 -9.41
C CYS A 309 3.89 -11.50 -10.01
N ASN A 310 5.21 -11.51 -9.82
CA ASN A 310 6.15 -12.56 -10.24
C ASN A 310 6.44 -13.59 -9.13
N VAL A 311 5.40 -14.06 -8.43
CA VAL A 311 5.49 -14.98 -7.27
C VAL A 311 6.44 -16.15 -7.50
N GLU A 312 6.28 -16.88 -8.61
CA GLU A 312 7.07 -18.08 -8.87
C GLU A 312 8.57 -17.79 -9.02
N GLU A 313 8.94 -16.62 -9.56
CA GLU A 313 10.35 -16.23 -9.65
C GLU A 313 10.94 -15.98 -8.26
N HIS A 314 10.20 -15.27 -7.40
CA HIS A 314 10.59 -15.05 -6.00
C HIS A 314 10.78 -16.38 -5.25
N LEU A 315 9.86 -17.33 -5.43
CA LEU A 315 9.95 -18.65 -4.77
C LEU A 315 11.09 -19.50 -5.33
N LYS A 316 11.30 -19.52 -6.64
CA LYS A 316 12.40 -20.27 -7.28
C LYS A 316 13.77 -19.83 -6.79
N VAL A 317 13.99 -18.52 -6.64
CA VAL A 317 15.29 -18.02 -6.18
C VAL A 317 15.48 -18.30 -4.69
N ASN A 318 14.41 -18.26 -3.91
CA ASN A 318 14.47 -18.43 -2.47
C ASN A 318 14.62 -19.91 -2.05
N TYR A 319 13.82 -20.80 -2.66
CA TYR A 319 13.71 -22.22 -2.29
C TYR A 319 14.28 -23.19 -3.33
N GLY A 320 14.74 -22.70 -4.48
CA GLY A 320 15.25 -23.53 -5.57
C GLY A 320 14.16 -24.18 -6.43
N LYS A 321 14.57 -25.08 -7.34
CA LYS A 321 13.66 -25.70 -8.34
C LYS A 321 12.58 -26.59 -7.71
N GLU A 322 12.87 -27.13 -6.53
CA GLU A 322 12.00 -28.08 -5.82
C GLU A 322 11.05 -27.40 -4.83
N TRP A 323 10.83 -26.08 -4.94
CA TRP A 323 9.97 -25.32 -4.03
C TRP A 323 8.53 -25.84 -3.94
N ARG A 324 8.07 -26.59 -4.95
CA ARG A 324 6.76 -27.25 -4.99
C ARG A 324 6.68 -28.51 -4.11
N LYS A 325 7.80 -29.02 -3.60
CA LYS A 325 7.86 -30.19 -2.71
C LYS A 325 7.82 -29.77 -1.25
N GLU A 326 7.30 -30.64 -0.41
CA GLU A 326 7.36 -30.42 1.03
C GLU A 326 8.81 -30.55 1.51
N ILE A 327 9.22 -29.60 2.34
CA ILE A 327 10.44 -29.64 3.12
C ILE A 327 10.00 -29.31 4.55
N HIS A 328 10.31 -30.19 5.50
CA HIS A 328 9.92 -30.00 6.89
C HIS A 328 10.72 -28.83 7.52
N SER A 329 10.08 -27.94 8.30
CA SER A 329 10.75 -26.75 8.84
C SER A 329 11.91 -27.04 9.79
N SER A 330 11.90 -28.18 10.48
CA SER A 330 13.06 -28.62 11.29
C SER A 330 14.33 -28.77 10.47
N ASP A 331 14.19 -29.00 9.17
CA ASP A 331 15.29 -29.25 8.23
C ASP A 331 15.60 -28.00 7.40
N PHE A 332 14.85 -26.91 7.58
CA PHE A 332 14.95 -25.70 6.77
C PHE A 332 14.92 -24.42 7.59
N ALA A 333 16.09 -23.81 7.79
CA ALA A 333 16.22 -22.43 8.24
C ALA A 333 16.65 -21.55 7.07
N CYS A 334 15.84 -20.56 6.68
CA CYS A 334 16.15 -19.74 5.50
C CYS A 334 17.48 -18.98 5.62
N ALA A 335 17.87 -18.56 6.83
CA ALA A 335 19.17 -17.95 7.07
C ALA A 335 20.38 -18.90 6.86
N GLU A 336 20.13 -20.20 6.68
CA GLU A 336 21.14 -21.22 6.40
C GLU A 336 21.00 -21.83 5.01
N ASN A 337 19.78 -22.17 4.62
CA ASN A 337 19.49 -23.09 3.52
C ASN A 337 18.85 -22.41 2.30
N CYS A 338 18.46 -21.13 2.39
CA CYS A 338 17.89 -20.42 1.24
C CYS A 338 18.92 -20.25 0.13
N ALA A 339 18.50 -20.57 -1.10
CA ALA A 339 19.38 -20.60 -2.26
C ALA A 339 19.84 -19.20 -2.72
N ASN A 340 19.15 -18.15 -2.28
CA ASN A 340 19.41 -16.76 -2.64
C ASN A 340 20.26 -15.97 -1.63
N ILE A 341 20.96 -16.62 -0.70
CA ILE A 341 21.90 -15.91 0.19
C ILE A 341 23.09 -15.42 -0.63
N VAL A 342 23.25 -14.09 -0.74
CA VAL A 342 24.35 -13.48 -1.51
C VAL A 342 25.58 -13.22 -0.66
N ARG A 343 25.37 -12.74 0.58
CA ARG A 343 26.47 -12.35 1.45
C ARG A 343 26.11 -12.57 2.92
N ARG A 344 27.09 -13.07 3.68
CA ARG A 344 27.10 -13.02 5.15
C ARG A 344 28.20 -12.06 5.57
N GLU A 345 27.83 -10.94 6.15
CA GLU A 345 28.79 -9.99 6.70
C GLU A 345 28.79 -10.11 8.22
N ARG A 346 29.98 -10.21 8.80
CA ARG A 346 30.13 -10.11 10.25
C ARG A 346 29.99 -8.63 10.60
N ASN A 347 29.07 -8.26 11.48
CA ASN A 347 29.01 -6.89 11.97
C ASN A 347 30.28 -6.66 12.81
N GLU A 348 31.24 -5.89 12.27
CA GLU A 348 32.47 -5.50 12.99
C GLU A 348 32.24 -4.32 13.96
N GLY A 349 31.02 -3.77 14.00
CA GLY A 349 30.59 -2.73 14.94
C GLY A 349 29.61 -3.24 16.00
N ASN A 350 29.46 -2.47 17.08
CA ASN A 350 28.51 -2.67 18.20
C ASN A 350 27.01 -2.66 17.79
N SER A 351 26.65 -2.83 16.51
CA SER A 351 25.29 -2.74 15.95
C SER A 351 24.41 -3.98 16.21
N THR A 352 24.69 -4.72 17.28
CA THR A 352 23.87 -5.86 17.71
C THR A 352 22.63 -5.46 18.49
N LEU A 353 22.43 -4.16 18.75
CA LEU A 353 21.28 -3.67 19.50
C LEU A 353 20.19 -3.17 18.52
N PRO A 354 18.92 -3.49 18.77
CA PRO A 354 17.82 -2.85 18.05
C PRO A 354 17.95 -1.34 18.18
N SER A 355 17.72 -0.62 17.07
CA SER A 355 17.76 0.85 17.08
C SER A 355 16.61 1.44 17.90
N ARG A 356 15.53 0.66 18.09
CA ARG A 356 14.37 1.00 18.91
C ARG A 356 13.70 -0.26 19.45
N PHE A 357 13.41 -0.30 20.75
CA PHE A 357 12.84 -1.46 21.44
C PHE A 357 11.64 -1.06 22.31
N VAL A 358 10.51 -1.74 22.13
CA VAL A 358 9.30 -1.58 22.93
C VAL A 358 8.69 -2.98 23.02
N ASN A 359 8.92 -3.72 24.10
CA ASN A 359 8.42 -5.10 24.17
C ASN A 359 6.94 -5.15 24.58
N ARG A 360 6.04 -5.31 23.60
CA ARG A 360 4.61 -5.57 23.84
C ARG A 360 4.15 -6.93 23.33
N CYS A 361 5.11 -7.81 23.05
CA CYS A 361 4.84 -9.18 22.64
C CYS A 361 5.13 -10.13 23.79
N ASN A 362 4.08 -10.70 24.37
CA ASN A 362 4.24 -11.80 25.33
C ASN A 362 4.79 -13.02 24.56
N GLY A 363 5.95 -13.56 24.96
CA GLY A 363 6.56 -14.73 24.33
C GLY A 363 7.67 -14.47 23.29
N TYR A 364 8.00 -13.20 23.00
CA TYR A 364 9.29 -12.86 22.40
C TYR A 364 10.37 -12.81 23.51
N VAL A 365 10.85 -14.00 23.92
CA VAL A 365 12.03 -14.16 24.79
C VAL A 365 13.10 -14.90 24.03
#